data_AF-A0A1H0KBF1-F1
#
_entry.id   AF-A0A1H0KBF1-F1
#
_cell.length_a   1.000
_cell.length_b   1.000
_cell.length_c   1.000
_cell.angle_alpha   90.00
_cell.angle_beta   90.00
_cell.angle_gamma   90.00
#
_symmetry.space_group_name_H-M   'P 1'
#
loop_
_entity.id
_entity.type
_entity.pdbx_description
1 polymer ?
#
loop_
_entity_poly.entity_id
_entity_poly.type
_entity_poly.pdbx_seq_one_letter_code
_entity_poly.pdbx_strand_id
1 'polypeptide(L)' 'MQVWTIPEWCAHRKISRATFYNLIKAGKAPRTMKFGNSVRISAEADLEWLRACEAESASRTKEAA' A
#
# COMPACT_ATOMS: atom_id res chain seq x y z
N MET A 1 -8.14 -15.27 5.60
CA MET A 1 -8.16 -14.44 4.38
C MET A 1 -8.73 -13.08 4.76
N GLN A 2 -7.89 -12.09 5.06
CA GLN A 2 -8.34 -10.77 5.48
C GLN A 2 -8.39 -9.83 4.27
N VAL A 3 -9.44 -9.02 4.20
CA VAL A 3 -9.65 -7.98 3.20
C VAL A 3 -10.01 -6.69 3.92
N TRP A 4 -9.45 -5.58 3.48
CA TRP A 4 -9.70 -4.27 4.06
C TRP A 4 -10.21 -3.31 2.99
N THR A 5 -11.06 -2.38 3.39
CA THR A 5 -11.32 -1.19 2.57
C THR A 5 -10.15 -0.21 2.67
N ILE A 6 -10.09 0.77 1.76
CA ILE A 6 -9.10 1.86 1.79
C ILE A 6 -8.98 2.51 3.19
N PRO A 7 -10.08 2.97 3.85
CA PRO A 7 -9.96 3.59 5.17
C PRO A 7 -9.49 2.63 6.26
N GLU A 8 -9.92 1.36 6.23
CA GLU A 8 -9.47 0.35 7.20
C GLU A 8 -7.98 0.03 7.04
N TRP A 9 -7.52 -0.13 5.80
CA TRP A 9 -6.11 -0.37 5.51
C TRP A 9 -5.24 0.82 5.94
N CYS A 10 -5.72 2.05 5.68
CA CYS A 10 -5.09 3.28 6.18
C CYS A 10 -4.93 3.27 7.69
N ALA A 11 -6.00 2.92 8.43
CA ALA A 11 -5.98 2.84 9.88
C ALA A 11 -5.02 1.75 10.39
N HIS A 12 -5.03 0.57 9.75
CA HIS A 12 -4.16 -0.55 10.06
C HIS A 12 -2.68 -0.20 9.89
N ARG A 13 -2.34 0.48 8.78
CA ARG A 13 -0.96 0.87 8.45
C ARG A 13 -0.52 2.21 9.05
N LYS A 14 -1.39 2.90 9.78
CA LYS A 14 -1.15 4.27 10.30
C LYS A 14 -0.78 5.26 9.19
N ILE A 15 -1.38 5.07 8.02
CA ILE A 15 -1.17 5.93 6.85
C ILE A 15 -2.41 6.82 6.67
N SER A 16 -2.22 8.07 6.26
CA SER A 16 -3.32 8.96 5.90
C SER A 16 -3.89 8.63 4.53
N ARG A 17 -5.20 8.85 4.32
CA ARG A 17 -5.86 8.64 3.01
C ARG A 17 -5.15 9.40 1.89
N ALA A 18 -4.70 10.62 2.16
CA ALA A 18 -3.92 11.42 1.21
C ALA A 18 -2.63 10.71 0.79
N THR A 19 -1.88 10.16 1.74
CA THR A 19 -0.66 9.38 1.46
C THR A 19 -0.96 8.16 0.61
N PHE A 20 -2.07 7.46 0.86
CA PHE A 20 -2.50 6.35 0.01
C PHE A 20 -2.74 6.80 -1.44
N TYR A 21 -3.46 7.89 -1.67
CA TYR A 21 -3.67 8.41 -3.03
C TYR A 21 -2.38 8.92 -3.68
N ASN A 22 -1.42 9.44 -2.90
CA ASN A 22 -0.10 9.77 -3.41
C ASN A 22 0.67 8.51 -3.83
N LEU A 23 0.59 7.42 -3.06
CA LEU A 23 1.17 6.13 -3.43
C LEU A 23 0.53 5.58 -4.73
N ILE A 24 -0.78 5.74 -4.90
CA ILE A 24 -1.47 5.38 -6.16
C ILE A 24 -0.88 6.16 -7.33
N LYS A 25 -0.75 7.49 -7.19
CA LYS A 25 -0.15 8.35 -8.22
C LYS A 25 1.30 7.99 -8.53
N ALA A 26 2.06 7.60 -7.51
CA ALA A 26 3.44 7.15 -7.65
C ALA A 26 3.58 5.73 -8.22
N GLY A 27 2.48 4.99 -8.40
CA GLY A 27 2.51 3.58 -8.83
C GLY A 27 3.02 2.62 -7.74
N LYS A 28 3.06 3.07 -6.49
CA LYS A 28 3.61 2.34 -5.33
C LYS A 28 2.54 1.91 -4.33
N ALA A 29 1.27 2.06 -4.66
CA ALA A 29 0.18 1.61 -3.80
C ALA A 29 0.07 0.07 -3.81
N PRO A 30 -0.45 -0.55 -2.74
CA PRO A 30 -0.79 -1.97 -2.75
C PRO A 30 -1.79 -2.26 -3.87
N ARG A 31 -1.78 -3.49 -4.38
CA ARG A 31 -2.79 -3.95 -5.34
C ARG A 31 -4.18 -3.76 -4.75
N THR A 32 -5.03 -3.07 -5.50
CA THR A 32 -6.42 -2.84 -5.11
C THR A 32 -7.34 -3.61 -6.03
N MET A 33 -8.40 -4.19 -5.46
CA MET A 33 -9.45 -4.86 -6.19
C MET A 33 -10.72 -4.02 -6.12
N LYS A 34 -11.29 -3.67 -7.27
CA LYS A 34 -12.61 -3.03 -7.34
C LYS A 34 -13.69 -4.08 -7.11
N PHE A 35 -14.54 -3.83 -6.12
CA PHE A 35 -15.69 -4.64 -5.79
C PHE A 35 -16.94 -3.75 -5.88
N GLY A 36 -17.54 -3.70 -7.07
CA GLY A 36 -18.63 -2.76 -7.39
C GLY A 36 -18.21 -1.31 -7.19
N ASN A 37 -18.90 -0.60 -6.29
CA ASN A 37 -18.64 0.81 -5.97
C ASN A 37 -17.56 1.01 -4.89
N SER A 38 -16.91 -0.06 -4.42
CA SER A 38 -15.92 -0.01 -3.34
C SER A 38 -14.59 -0.63 -3.76
N VAL A 39 -13.51 -0.17 -3.15
CA VAL A 39 -12.16 -0.68 -3.40
C VAL A 39 -11.67 -1.43 -2.16
N ARG A 40 -11.15 -2.65 -2.37
CA ARG A 40 -10.61 -3.51 -1.32
C ARG A 40 -9.15 -3.88 -1.56
N ILE A 41 -8.44 -4.12 -0.47
CA ILE A 41 -7.04 -4.54 -0.41
C ILE A 41 -7.01 -5.88 0.31
N SER A 42 -6.47 -6.91 -0.34
CA SER A 42 -6.30 -8.23 0.26
C SER A 42 -5.02 -8.29 1.10
N ALA A 43 -4.97 -9.20 2.08
CA ALA A 43 -3.76 -9.49 2.85
C ALA A 43 -2.51 -9.72 1.99
N GLU A 44 -2.67 -10.43 0.87
CA GLU A 44 -1.56 -10.70 -0.05
C GLU A 44 -1.03 -9.42 -0.73
N ALA A 45 -1.93 -8.51 -1.11
CA ALA A 45 -1.57 -7.23 -1.72
C ALA A 45 -0.85 -6.31 -0.74
N ASP A 46 -1.24 -6.35 0.53
CA ASP A 46 -0.60 -5.63 1.62
C ASP A 46 0.80 -6.18 1.94
N LEU A 47 0.97 -7.51 1.93
CA LEU A 47 2.29 -8.15 2.07
C LEU A 47 3.21 -7.84 0.88
N GLU A 48 2.69 -7.88 -0.35
CA GLU A 48 3.44 -7.49 -1.54
C GLU A 48 3.89 -6.03 -1.46
N TRP A 49 3.02 -5.14 -0.98
CA TRP A 49 3.34 -3.73 -0.77
C TRP A 49 4.42 -3.53 0.29
N LEU A 50 4.36 -4.25 1.42
CA LEU A 50 5.42 -4.20 2.43
C LEU A 50 6.77 -4.58 1.83
N ARG A 51 6.85 -5.69 1.09
CA ARG A 51 8.08 -6.13 0.43
C ARG A 51 8.61 -5.09 -0.55
N ALA A 52 7.72 -4.45 -1.31
CA ALA A 52 8.09 -3.37 -2.21
C ALA A 52 8.60 -2.13 -1.45
N CYS A 53 7.96 -1.78 -0.32
CA CYS A 53 8.37 -0.68 0.53
C CYS A 53 9.72 -0.93 1.22
N GLU A 54 9.97 -2.17 1.65
CA GLU A 54 11.25 -2.62 2.20
C GLU A 54 12.35 -2.58 1.14
N ALA A 55 12.08 -3.09 -0.07
CA ALA A 55 13.01 -3.01 -1.19
C ALA A 55 13.32 -1.57 -1.60
N GLU A 56 12.31 -0.70 -1.63
CA GLU A 56 12.49 0.74 -1.90
C GLU A 56 13.33 1.41 -0.81
N SER A 57 13.02 1.13 0.47
CA SER A 57 13.79 1.69 1.59
C SER A 57 15.24 1.20 1.56
N ALA A 58 15.47 -0.07 1.24
CA ALA A 58 16.80 -0.63 1.04
C ALA A 58 17.53 -0.02 -0.17
N SER A 59 16.82 0.30 -1.24
CA SER A 59 17.41 0.96 -2.41
C SER A 59 17.76 2.43 -2.13
N ARG A 60 16.92 3.14 -1.35
CA ARG A 60 17.20 4.51 -0.90
C ARG A 60 18.38 4.59 0.07
N THR A 61 18.61 3.55 0.88
CA THR A 61 19.79 3.50 1.75
C THR A 61 21.08 3.21 0.99
N LYS A 62 21.02 2.55 -0.18
CA LYS A 62 22.21 2.27 -1.01
C LYS A 62 22.70 3.46 -1.82
N GLU A 63 21.88 4.49 -2.04
CA GLU A 63 22.27 5.70 -2.80
C GLU A 63 22.88 6.80 -1.92
N ALA A 64 22.97 6.58 -0.61
CA ALA A 64 23.54 7.52 0.36
C ALA A 64 24.85 7.02 1.02
N ALA A 65 25.54 6.07 0.38
CA ALA A 65 26.81 5.50 0.85
C ALA A 65 27.93 5.68 -0.18
#